data_AF-A0A2E6RPI3-F1
#
_entry.id   AF-A0A2E6RPI3-F1
#
_cell.length_a   1.000
_cell.length_b   1.000
_cell.length_c   1.000
_cell.angle_alpha   90.00
_cell.angle_beta   90.00
_cell.angle_gamma   90.00
#
_symmetry.space_group_name_H-M   'P 1'
#
loop_
_entity.id
_entity.type
_entity.pdbx_description
1 polymer ?
#
loop_
_entity_poly.entity_id
_entity_poly.type
_entity_poly.pdbx_seq_one_letter_code
_entity_poly.pdbx_strand_id
1 'polypeptide(L)'
;MKKPETFNLFFSEAESKEKSAWLSGKTVKDVALYLSTALSAPDVALKMSRWAGSQFNTLSNDVTKAMDGDFALGLRGGDQYISPSLHRLFEGHTIPESLEAARAVLPDASDAEIAWEAFKALASDMSSVSGLPMATFTKEGYAEIVSKLETLGLSESYVRDFVTYTGVELLAAVVPAIGFLFLWKKKDRESFSQLIGAMGVSAIVSANPLLAIVTIVALAAAFNKDKSGFKTILPALSKGSILSSIVLLSSHIIAGPAWVGIVIGIILVILLRKKI
;
A
#
# COMPACT_ATOMS: atom_id res chain seq x y z
N MET A 1 -0.93 40.12 41.00
CA MET A 1 0.23 39.32 40.56
C MET A 1 0.17 39.15 39.04
N LYS A 2 1.05 39.81 38.28
CA LYS A 2 1.20 39.56 36.83
C LYS A 2 2.01 38.27 36.66
N LYS A 3 1.49 37.29 35.92
CA LYS A 3 2.30 36.15 35.45
C LYS A 3 3.42 36.69 34.55
N PRO A 4 4.66 36.17 34.62
CA PRO A 4 5.75 36.66 33.78
C PRO A 4 5.49 36.28 32.32
N GLU A 5 5.39 37.28 31.44
CA GLU A 5 5.21 37.11 29.99
C GLU A 5 6.35 36.31 29.31
N THR A 6 7.49 36.19 29.99
CA THR A 6 8.67 35.45 29.51
C THR A 6 8.48 33.93 29.49
N PHE A 7 7.54 33.38 30.27
CA PHE A 7 7.28 31.93 30.26
C PHE A 7 6.55 31.50 28.98
N ASN A 8 5.58 32.29 28.50
CA ASN A 8 4.81 31.94 27.30
C ASN A 8 5.62 32.00 26.00
N LEU A 9 6.63 32.89 25.91
CA LEU A 9 7.50 32.98 24.75
C LEU A 9 8.40 31.74 24.60
N PHE A 10 9.01 31.28 25.69
CA PHE A 10 9.91 30.13 25.68
C PHE A 10 9.21 28.82 25.30
N PHE A 11 7.98 28.58 25.79
CA PHE A 11 7.21 27.39 25.42
C PHE A 11 6.67 27.49 23.99
N SER A 12 6.29 28.68 23.51
CA SER A 12 5.84 28.84 22.11
C SER A 12 6.97 28.67 21.09
N GLU A 13 8.20 29.07 21.45
CA GLU A 13 9.37 28.95 20.59
C GLU A 13 9.95 27.53 20.62
N ALA A 14 9.90 26.85 21.76
CA ALA A 14 10.21 25.42 21.87
C ALA A 14 9.19 24.57 21.11
N GLU A 15 7.88 24.82 21.27
CA GLU A 15 6.83 24.14 20.49
C GLU A 15 6.98 24.41 18.98
N SER A 16 7.33 25.63 18.56
CA SER A 16 7.48 25.93 17.14
C SER A 16 8.72 25.28 16.54
N LYS A 17 9.85 25.24 17.27
CA LYS A 17 11.07 24.53 16.85
C LYS A 17 10.86 23.02 16.79
N GLU A 18 10.17 22.46 17.78
CA GLU A 18 9.85 21.02 17.85
C GLU A 18 8.84 20.62 16.75
N LYS A 19 7.79 21.44 16.52
CA LYS A 19 6.88 21.29 15.36
C LYS A 19 7.63 21.41 14.03
N SER A 20 8.61 22.31 13.92
CA SER A 20 9.45 22.44 12.71
C SER A 20 10.38 21.23 12.49
N ALA A 21 10.85 20.61 13.57
CA ALA A 21 11.74 19.44 13.52
C ALA A 21 10.99 18.17 13.09
N TRP A 22 9.76 17.98 13.59
CA TRP A 22 8.86 16.89 13.17
C TRP A 22 8.44 17.02 11.70
N LEU A 23 8.25 18.26 11.23
CA LEU A 23 7.95 18.57 9.84
C LEU A 23 9.19 18.76 8.96
N SER A 24 10.39 18.42 9.44
CA SER A 24 11.60 18.49 8.62
C SER A 24 11.54 17.50 7.45
N GLY A 25 12.20 17.81 6.32
CA GLY A 25 12.23 16.90 5.16
C GLY A 25 12.78 15.51 5.51
N LYS A 26 13.81 15.49 6.36
CA LYS A 26 14.45 14.26 6.82
C LYS A 26 13.52 13.38 7.65
N THR A 27 12.80 13.94 8.63
CA THR A 27 11.87 13.18 9.49
C THR A 27 10.71 12.60 8.68
N VAL A 28 10.08 13.43 7.84
CA VAL A 28 8.97 13.00 6.97
C VAL A 28 9.41 11.87 6.04
N LYS A 29 10.59 12.00 5.42
CA LYS A 29 11.17 10.94 4.59
C LYS A 29 11.40 9.66 5.39
N ASP A 30 12.08 9.74 6.52
CA ASP A 30 12.45 8.55 7.30
C ASP A 30 11.20 7.80 7.79
N VAL A 31 10.17 8.50 8.27
CA VAL A 31 8.88 7.89 8.65
C VAL A 31 8.21 7.25 7.44
N ALA A 32 8.05 7.99 6.34
CA ALA A 32 7.40 7.49 5.13
C ALA A 32 8.11 6.25 4.57
N LEU A 33 9.45 6.30 4.52
CA LEU A 33 10.29 5.23 4.01
C LEU A 33 10.19 3.98 4.88
N TYR A 34 10.48 4.07 6.18
CA TYR A 34 10.55 2.87 7.01
C TYR A 34 9.17 2.27 7.30
N LEU A 35 8.14 3.09 7.46
CA LEU A 35 6.78 2.59 7.65
C LEU A 35 6.26 1.89 6.39
N SER A 36 6.41 2.51 5.22
CA SER A 36 6.02 1.86 3.94
C SER A 36 6.82 0.58 3.69
N THR A 37 8.13 0.61 3.93
CA THR A 37 9.00 -0.58 3.79
C THR A 37 8.57 -1.71 4.74
N ALA A 38 8.27 -1.39 6.00
CA ALA A 38 7.82 -2.36 6.98
C ALA A 38 6.46 -2.97 6.61
N LEU A 39 5.51 -2.15 6.15
CA LEU A 39 4.20 -2.61 5.69
C LEU A 39 4.26 -3.42 4.39
N SER A 40 5.33 -3.26 3.61
CA SER A 40 5.57 -4.01 2.36
C SER A 40 6.38 -5.30 2.60
N ALA A 41 6.80 -5.58 3.83
CA ALA A 41 7.41 -6.86 4.17
C ALA A 41 6.35 -7.97 4.13
N PRO A 42 6.51 -9.04 3.30
CA PRO A 42 5.44 -10.01 3.04
C PRO A 42 4.82 -10.61 4.31
N ASP A 43 5.63 -11.00 5.29
CA ASP A 43 5.14 -11.59 6.54
C ASP A 43 4.36 -10.61 7.42
N VAL A 44 4.72 -9.32 7.37
CA VAL A 44 4.00 -8.27 8.10
C VAL A 44 2.69 -7.98 7.42
N ALA A 45 2.74 -7.76 6.10
CA ALA A 45 1.55 -7.52 5.28
C ALA A 45 0.53 -8.65 5.50
N LEU A 46 0.95 -9.90 5.36
CA LEU A 46 0.08 -11.06 5.55
C LEU A 46 -0.51 -11.16 6.96
N LYS A 47 0.29 -10.93 8.01
CA LYS A 47 -0.20 -10.96 9.40
C LYS A 47 -1.19 -9.82 9.67
N MET A 48 -0.92 -8.63 9.15
CA MET A 48 -1.80 -7.48 9.29
C MET A 48 -3.10 -7.68 8.51
N SER A 49 -3.06 -8.23 7.29
CA SER A 49 -4.26 -8.53 6.50
C SER A 49 -5.08 -9.66 7.14
N ARG A 50 -4.44 -10.68 7.73
CA ARG A 50 -5.15 -11.71 8.53
C ARG A 50 -5.82 -11.13 9.77
N TRP A 51 -5.12 -10.24 10.47
CA TRP A 51 -5.68 -9.54 11.62
C TRP A 51 -6.83 -8.63 11.19
N ALA A 52 -6.67 -7.83 10.14
CA ALA A 52 -7.72 -6.96 9.62
C ALA A 52 -8.94 -7.79 9.21
N GLY A 53 -8.72 -8.91 8.52
CA GLY A 53 -9.79 -9.83 8.13
C GLY A 53 -10.55 -10.38 9.34
N SER A 54 -9.85 -10.76 10.41
CA SER A 54 -10.53 -11.29 11.61
C SER A 54 -11.34 -10.24 12.39
N GLN A 55 -11.05 -8.96 12.21
CA GLN A 55 -11.75 -7.87 12.89
C GLN A 55 -12.87 -7.24 12.04
N PHE A 56 -12.64 -7.11 10.73
CA PHE A 56 -13.44 -6.24 9.87
C PHE A 56 -14.08 -6.96 8.67
N ASN A 57 -13.62 -8.16 8.31
CA ASN A 57 -14.25 -8.92 7.22
C ASN A 57 -15.54 -9.56 7.75
N THR A 58 -16.62 -8.79 7.66
CA THR A 58 -17.96 -9.24 8.02
C THR A 58 -18.68 -9.60 6.72
N LEU A 59 -18.60 -10.88 6.36
CA LEU A 59 -19.37 -11.47 5.28
C LEU A 59 -20.82 -11.62 5.75
N SER A 60 -21.78 -10.80 5.28
CA SER A 60 -23.21 -11.19 5.18
C SER A 60 -24.23 -10.10 4.84
N ASN A 61 -23.86 -8.84 4.55
CA ASN A 61 -24.90 -7.90 4.08
C ASN A 61 -25.36 -8.27 2.66
N ASP A 62 -26.58 -7.90 2.30
CA ASP A 62 -27.18 -8.34 1.03
C ASP A 62 -26.44 -7.79 -0.19
N VAL A 63 -25.72 -6.66 -0.04
CA VAL A 63 -24.83 -6.11 -1.07
C VAL A 63 -23.63 -7.04 -1.32
N THR A 64 -22.93 -7.51 -0.28
CA THR A 64 -21.82 -8.47 -0.44
C THR A 64 -22.31 -9.76 -1.10
N LYS A 65 -23.49 -10.28 -0.74
CA LYS A 65 -24.06 -11.46 -1.42
C LYS A 65 -24.36 -11.21 -2.89
N ALA A 66 -24.82 -10.00 -3.23
CA ALA A 66 -25.08 -9.62 -4.62
C ALA A 66 -23.78 -9.48 -5.41
N MET A 67 -22.69 -8.98 -4.78
CA MET A 67 -21.36 -8.90 -5.39
C MET A 67 -20.75 -10.29 -5.62
N ASP A 68 -20.90 -11.20 -4.64
CA ASP A 68 -20.44 -12.58 -4.70
C ASP A 68 -21.22 -13.43 -5.73
N GLY A 69 -22.30 -12.92 -6.34
CA GLY A 69 -22.98 -13.52 -7.50
C GLY A 69 -23.11 -15.06 -7.48
N ASP A 70 -22.46 -15.71 -8.44
CA ASP A 70 -22.46 -17.16 -8.60
C ASP A 70 -21.63 -17.87 -7.50
N PHE A 71 -20.60 -17.22 -6.96
CA PHE A 71 -19.83 -17.71 -5.81
C PHE A 71 -20.71 -17.82 -4.54
N ALA A 72 -21.68 -16.92 -4.35
CA ALA A 72 -22.64 -16.98 -3.24
C ALA A 72 -23.53 -18.24 -3.28
N LEU A 73 -23.70 -18.86 -4.46
CA LEU A 73 -24.46 -20.10 -4.64
C LEU A 73 -23.65 -21.36 -4.26
N GLY A 74 -22.38 -21.19 -3.88
CA GLY A 74 -21.48 -22.24 -3.40
C GLY A 74 -20.41 -22.65 -4.40
N LEU A 75 -19.40 -23.38 -3.92
CA LEU A 75 -18.29 -23.88 -4.74
C LEU A 75 -18.79 -24.91 -5.76
N ARG A 76 -18.99 -24.49 -7.01
CA ARG A 76 -19.27 -25.39 -8.13
C ARG A 76 -18.03 -26.22 -8.46
N GLY A 77 -18.19 -27.46 -8.92
CA GLY A 77 -17.09 -28.33 -9.36
C GLY A 77 -16.77 -28.22 -10.85
N GLY A 78 -15.64 -28.79 -11.28
CA GLY A 78 -15.22 -28.83 -12.69
C GLY A 78 -14.88 -27.44 -13.25
N ASP A 79 -15.18 -27.19 -14.53
CA ASP A 79 -14.88 -25.92 -15.24
C ASP A 79 -15.61 -24.70 -14.65
N GLN A 80 -16.62 -24.95 -13.80
CA GLN A 80 -17.40 -23.93 -13.11
C GLN A 80 -16.80 -23.56 -11.74
N TYR A 81 -15.73 -24.23 -11.29
CA TYR A 81 -15.07 -23.90 -10.04
C TYR A 81 -14.51 -22.48 -10.08
N ILE A 82 -14.70 -21.77 -8.97
CA ILE A 82 -14.13 -20.45 -8.71
C ILE A 82 -13.42 -20.55 -7.36
N SER A 83 -12.11 -20.31 -7.37
CA SER A 83 -11.35 -20.32 -6.12
C SER A 83 -11.82 -19.19 -5.19
N PRO A 84 -12.03 -19.45 -3.89
CA PRO A 84 -12.27 -18.38 -2.91
C PRO A 84 -11.22 -17.27 -2.93
N SER A 85 -9.98 -17.57 -3.32
CA SER A 85 -8.91 -16.57 -3.43
C SER A 85 -8.94 -15.74 -4.72
N LEU A 86 -9.72 -16.16 -5.73
CA LEU A 86 -9.75 -15.54 -7.05
C LEU A 86 -11.14 -15.04 -7.48
N HIS A 87 -12.24 -15.44 -6.81
CA HIS A 87 -13.61 -15.08 -7.23
C HIS A 87 -13.78 -13.58 -7.48
N ARG A 88 -13.17 -12.75 -6.64
CA ARG A 88 -13.23 -11.29 -6.76
C ARG A 88 -12.55 -10.71 -7.99
N LEU A 89 -11.68 -11.45 -8.66
CA LEU A 89 -11.12 -11.04 -9.94
C LEU A 89 -12.12 -11.20 -11.08
N PHE A 90 -13.16 -12.01 -10.89
CA PHE A 90 -14.09 -12.42 -11.95
C PHE A 90 -15.52 -11.93 -11.73
N GLU A 91 -15.81 -11.39 -10.54
CA GLU A 91 -17.16 -11.05 -10.08
C GLU A 91 -17.12 -9.69 -9.34
N GLY A 92 -18.30 -9.10 -9.08
CA GLY A 92 -18.56 -7.66 -8.94
C GLY A 92 -17.94 -6.91 -7.76
N HIS A 93 -16.62 -7.02 -7.56
CA HIS A 93 -15.87 -6.47 -6.44
C HIS A 93 -15.13 -5.18 -6.76
N THR A 94 -15.39 -4.56 -7.92
CA THR A 94 -14.89 -3.20 -8.20
C THR A 94 -15.84 -2.13 -7.66
N ILE A 95 -15.37 -0.87 -7.60
CA ILE A 95 -16.19 0.27 -7.16
C ILE A 95 -17.48 0.41 -7.98
N PRO A 96 -17.46 0.43 -9.33
CA PRO A 96 -18.68 0.54 -10.12
C PRO A 96 -19.64 -0.63 -9.88
N GLU A 97 -19.13 -1.87 -9.86
CA GLU A 97 -19.96 -3.06 -9.70
C GLU A 97 -20.59 -3.13 -8.29
N SER A 98 -19.87 -2.74 -7.24
CA SER A 98 -20.45 -2.67 -5.89
C SER A 98 -21.59 -1.66 -5.78
N LEU A 99 -21.53 -0.54 -6.52
CA LEU A 99 -22.61 0.45 -6.58
C LEU A 99 -23.82 -0.10 -7.34
N GLU A 100 -23.59 -0.85 -8.42
CA GLU A 100 -24.65 -1.55 -9.16
C GLU A 100 -25.32 -2.62 -8.31
N ALA A 101 -24.54 -3.42 -7.57
CA ALA A 101 -25.05 -4.42 -6.63
C ALA A 101 -25.88 -3.76 -5.51
N ALA A 102 -25.40 -2.65 -4.94
CA ALA A 102 -26.16 -1.90 -3.93
C ALA A 102 -27.48 -1.36 -4.48
N ARG A 103 -27.50 -0.81 -5.71
CA ARG A 103 -28.72 -0.35 -6.39
C ARG A 103 -29.72 -1.48 -6.63
N ALA A 104 -29.23 -2.66 -7.02
CA ALA A 104 -30.08 -3.81 -7.31
C ALA A 104 -30.78 -4.35 -6.06
N VAL A 105 -30.11 -4.30 -4.91
CA VAL A 105 -30.62 -4.80 -3.63
C VAL A 105 -31.44 -3.75 -2.86
N LEU A 106 -31.18 -2.46 -3.10
CA LEU A 106 -31.80 -1.33 -2.39
C LEU A 106 -32.49 -0.37 -3.38
N PRO A 107 -33.57 -0.80 -4.07
CA PRO A 107 -34.17 -0.03 -5.17
C PRO A 107 -34.79 1.30 -4.73
N ASP A 108 -35.21 1.39 -3.46
CA ASP A 108 -35.87 2.58 -2.90
C ASP A 108 -34.93 3.45 -2.04
N ALA A 109 -33.65 3.08 -1.93
CA ALA A 109 -32.68 3.81 -1.13
C ALA A 109 -32.18 5.06 -1.83
N SER A 110 -31.77 6.05 -1.03
CA SER A 110 -31.10 7.24 -1.53
C SER A 110 -29.71 6.92 -2.11
N ASP A 111 -29.20 7.77 -2.99
CA ASP A 111 -27.83 7.62 -3.53
C ASP A 111 -26.75 7.59 -2.43
N ALA A 112 -26.98 8.28 -1.30
CA ALA A 112 -26.07 8.28 -0.16
C ALA A 112 -26.05 6.92 0.57
N GLU A 113 -27.22 6.28 0.72
CA GLU A 113 -27.32 4.95 1.31
C GLU A 113 -26.70 3.89 0.39
N ILE A 114 -26.95 3.98 -0.92
CA ILE A 114 -26.30 3.12 -1.94
C ILE A 114 -24.77 3.23 -1.83
N ALA A 115 -24.23 4.45 -1.80
CA ALA A 115 -22.80 4.67 -1.69
C ALA A 115 -22.22 4.14 -0.37
N TRP A 116 -22.95 4.29 0.73
CA TRP A 116 -22.51 3.81 2.04
C TRP A 116 -22.50 2.28 2.13
N GLU A 117 -23.51 1.60 1.59
CA GLU A 117 -23.57 0.14 1.59
C GLU A 117 -22.51 -0.49 0.66
N ALA A 118 -22.30 0.10 -0.52
CA ALA A 118 -21.20 -0.28 -1.41
C ALA A 118 -19.83 -0.08 -0.72
N PHE A 119 -19.63 1.06 -0.07
CA PHE A 119 -18.40 1.31 0.70
C PHE A 119 -18.17 0.28 1.79
N LYS A 120 -19.19 -0.08 2.58
CA LYS A 120 -19.06 -1.11 3.62
C LYS A 120 -18.68 -2.48 3.04
N ALA A 121 -19.30 -2.87 1.92
CA ALA A 121 -18.98 -4.13 1.25
C ALA A 121 -17.52 -4.15 0.78
N LEU A 122 -17.08 -3.10 0.08
CA LEU A 122 -15.69 -2.96 -0.36
C LEU A 122 -14.69 -2.89 0.80
N ALA A 123 -15.02 -2.17 1.88
CA ALA A 123 -14.18 -2.08 3.06
C ALA A 123 -14.02 -3.44 3.75
N SER A 124 -15.09 -4.24 3.79
CA SER A 124 -15.06 -5.62 4.28
C SER A 124 -14.10 -6.47 3.42
N ASP A 125 -14.22 -6.44 2.10
CA ASP A 125 -13.36 -7.20 1.19
C ASP A 125 -11.89 -6.76 1.24
N MET A 126 -11.65 -5.45 1.28
CA MET A 126 -10.32 -4.85 1.40
C MET A 126 -9.62 -5.27 2.70
N SER A 127 -10.36 -5.55 3.77
CA SER A 127 -9.79 -6.03 5.03
C SER A 127 -9.30 -7.47 4.97
N SER A 128 -9.72 -8.26 3.97
CA SER A 128 -9.32 -9.65 3.81
C SER A 128 -7.94 -9.80 3.17
N VAL A 129 -7.41 -11.03 3.18
CA VAL A 129 -6.14 -11.37 2.50
C VAL A 129 -6.27 -11.36 0.97
N SER A 130 -7.46 -11.61 0.42
CA SER A 130 -7.69 -11.57 -1.04
C SER A 130 -7.80 -10.15 -1.58
N GLY A 131 -8.20 -9.19 -0.73
CA GLY A 131 -8.36 -7.79 -1.10
C GLY A 131 -9.47 -7.54 -2.12
N LEU A 132 -9.34 -6.42 -2.82
CA LEU A 132 -10.19 -5.97 -3.92
C LEU A 132 -9.44 -6.04 -5.25
N PRO A 133 -10.12 -6.35 -6.36
CA PRO A 133 -9.53 -6.26 -7.69
C PRO A 133 -9.25 -4.80 -8.10
N MET A 134 -8.18 -4.58 -8.86
CA MET A 134 -7.97 -3.33 -9.59
C MET A 134 -8.91 -3.21 -10.80
N ALA A 135 -9.28 -4.35 -11.40
CA ALA A 135 -10.21 -4.48 -12.50
C ALA A 135 -10.77 -5.91 -12.55
N THR A 136 -11.92 -6.09 -13.19
CA THR A 136 -12.53 -7.40 -13.44
C THR A 136 -11.89 -8.05 -14.67
N PHE A 137 -11.65 -9.36 -14.59
CA PHE A 137 -11.06 -10.18 -15.63
C PHE A 137 -12.02 -11.29 -16.03
N THR A 138 -11.86 -11.82 -17.24
CA THR A 138 -12.38 -13.16 -17.56
C THR A 138 -11.43 -14.23 -17.02
N LYS A 139 -11.93 -15.43 -16.74
CA LYS A 139 -11.09 -16.55 -16.28
C LYS A 139 -9.98 -16.84 -17.30
N GLU A 140 -10.33 -16.86 -18.58
CA GLU A 140 -9.42 -17.13 -19.68
C GLU A 140 -8.37 -16.03 -19.82
N GLY A 141 -8.79 -14.76 -19.71
CA GLY A 141 -7.89 -13.61 -19.80
C GLY A 141 -6.88 -13.57 -18.66
N TYR A 142 -7.34 -13.86 -17.43
CA TYR A 142 -6.45 -13.97 -16.28
C TYR A 142 -5.47 -15.15 -16.43
N ALA A 143 -5.95 -16.32 -16.84
CA ALA A 143 -5.10 -17.50 -17.08
C ALA A 143 -4.04 -17.23 -18.18
N GLU A 144 -4.40 -16.50 -19.23
CA GLU A 144 -3.45 -16.10 -20.27
C GLU A 144 -2.36 -15.17 -19.71
N ILE A 145 -2.73 -14.18 -18.89
CA ILE A 145 -1.76 -13.30 -18.23
C ILE A 145 -0.82 -14.10 -17.33
N VAL A 146 -1.36 -14.98 -16.48
CA VAL A 146 -0.57 -15.84 -15.58
C VAL A 146 0.40 -16.69 -16.40
N SER A 147 -0.06 -17.41 -17.42
CA SER A 147 0.80 -18.29 -18.23
C SER A 147 1.96 -17.53 -18.90
N LYS A 148 1.73 -16.30 -19.36
CA LYS A 148 2.79 -15.45 -19.92
C LYS A 148 3.78 -15.01 -18.86
N LEU A 149 3.32 -14.60 -17.68
CA LEU A 149 4.18 -14.10 -16.60
C LEU A 149 4.92 -15.22 -15.86
N GLU A 150 4.39 -16.43 -15.85
CA GLU A 150 5.09 -17.63 -15.36
C GLU A 150 6.36 -17.91 -16.17
N THR A 151 6.38 -17.62 -17.47
CA THR A 151 7.61 -17.73 -18.30
C THR A 151 8.73 -16.79 -17.83
N LEU A 152 8.38 -15.74 -17.09
CA LEU A 152 9.31 -14.80 -16.47
C LEU A 152 9.62 -15.15 -15.00
N GLY A 153 9.10 -16.28 -14.50
CA GLY A 153 9.29 -16.74 -13.13
C GLY A 153 8.37 -16.10 -12.09
N LEU A 154 7.30 -15.41 -12.52
CA LEU A 154 6.30 -14.85 -11.61
C LEU A 154 5.21 -15.88 -11.32
N SER A 155 4.97 -16.19 -10.06
CA SER A 155 3.92 -17.12 -9.66
C SER A 155 2.53 -16.51 -9.85
N GLU A 156 1.50 -17.35 -10.01
CA GLU A 156 0.10 -16.93 -9.99
C GLU A 156 -0.24 -16.06 -8.77
N SER A 157 0.31 -16.39 -7.59
CA SER A 157 0.09 -15.59 -6.38
C SER A 157 0.65 -14.17 -6.50
N TYR A 158 1.83 -14.01 -7.12
CA TYR A 158 2.42 -12.69 -7.36
C TYR A 158 1.60 -11.90 -8.38
N VAL A 159 1.14 -12.56 -9.45
CA VAL A 159 0.28 -11.93 -10.46
C VAL A 159 -1.03 -11.48 -9.84
N ARG A 160 -1.66 -12.34 -9.04
CA ARG A 160 -2.87 -12.01 -8.26
C ARG A 160 -2.64 -10.77 -7.42
N ASP A 161 -1.60 -10.77 -6.58
CA ASP A 161 -1.30 -9.66 -5.66
C ASP A 161 -1.04 -8.36 -6.46
N PHE A 162 -0.48 -8.45 -7.68
CA PHE A 162 -0.29 -7.30 -8.57
C PHE A 162 -1.56 -6.76 -9.22
N VAL A 163 -2.64 -7.55 -9.27
CA VAL A 163 -3.94 -7.11 -9.80
C VAL A 163 -5.01 -6.94 -8.72
N THR A 164 -4.68 -7.17 -7.46
CA THR A 164 -5.53 -6.90 -6.30
C THR A 164 -4.87 -5.93 -5.33
N TYR A 165 -5.62 -5.44 -4.36
CA TYR A 165 -5.07 -4.68 -3.24
C TYR A 165 -5.87 -4.90 -1.96
N THR A 166 -5.16 -4.96 -0.85
CA THR A 166 -5.70 -5.05 0.51
C THR A 166 -5.64 -3.70 1.21
N GLY A 167 -6.29 -3.60 2.37
CA GLY A 167 -6.23 -2.38 3.20
C GLY A 167 -4.82 -2.09 3.70
N VAL A 168 -4.02 -3.13 3.94
CA VAL A 168 -2.62 -2.98 4.35
C VAL A 168 -1.79 -2.42 3.21
N GLU A 169 -2.01 -2.89 1.98
CA GLU A 169 -1.33 -2.38 0.79
C GLU A 169 -1.73 -0.94 0.45
N LEU A 170 -3.01 -0.60 0.65
CA LEU A 170 -3.48 0.79 0.56
C LEU A 170 -2.74 1.68 1.58
N LEU A 171 -2.64 1.25 2.83
CA LEU A 171 -1.89 2.01 3.85
C LEU A 171 -0.40 2.13 3.49
N ALA A 172 0.22 1.06 2.99
CA ALA A 172 1.60 1.03 2.54
C ALA A 172 1.85 2.00 1.37
N ALA A 173 0.84 2.28 0.55
CA ALA A 173 0.87 3.24 -0.56
C ALA A 173 0.55 4.69 -0.13
N VAL A 174 -0.43 4.89 0.76
CA VAL A 174 -0.88 6.22 1.21
C VAL A 174 0.19 6.94 2.03
N VAL A 175 0.85 6.23 2.96
CA VAL A 175 1.90 6.80 3.81
C VAL A 175 3.02 7.48 2.98
N PRO A 176 3.65 6.80 2.01
CA PRO A 176 4.69 7.42 1.22
C PRO A 176 4.14 8.36 0.14
N ALA A 177 2.88 8.24 -0.29
CA ALA A 177 2.23 9.25 -1.12
C ALA A 177 2.09 10.59 -0.38
N ILE A 178 1.70 10.57 0.90
CA ILE A 178 1.68 11.76 1.75
C ILE A 178 3.11 12.29 1.95
N GLY A 179 4.07 11.41 2.23
CA GLY A 179 5.49 11.76 2.30
C GLY A 179 5.98 12.46 1.03
N PHE A 180 5.63 11.93 -0.13
CA PHE A 180 5.86 12.52 -1.44
C PHE A 180 5.29 13.94 -1.53
N LEU A 181 4.02 14.17 -1.16
CA LEU A 181 3.40 15.50 -1.19
C LEU A 181 4.10 16.53 -0.30
N PHE A 182 4.59 16.12 0.88
CA PHE A 182 5.32 17.01 1.79
C PHE A 182 6.76 17.28 1.36
N LEU A 183 7.44 16.29 0.77
CA LEU A 183 8.79 16.44 0.25
C LEU A 183 8.82 17.18 -1.09
N TRP A 184 7.74 17.09 -1.87
CA TRP A 184 7.59 17.68 -3.20
C TRP A 184 7.90 19.18 -3.24
N LYS A 185 7.55 19.91 -2.19
CA LYS A 185 7.75 21.37 -2.07
C LYS A 185 9.11 21.76 -1.50
N LYS A 186 9.87 20.81 -0.92
CA LYS A 186 11.15 21.10 -0.27
C LYS A 186 12.28 21.10 -1.29
N LYS A 187 13.35 21.84 -1.00
CA LYS A 187 14.62 21.79 -1.78
C LYS A 187 15.38 20.46 -1.61
N ASP A 188 14.83 19.51 -0.86
CA ASP A 188 15.47 18.26 -0.47
C ASP A 188 15.26 17.16 -1.53
N ARG A 189 15.89 17.37 -2.70
CA ARG A 189 15.83 16.45 -3.85
C ARG A 189 16.40 15.07 -3.53
N GLU A 190 17.43 15.00 -2.68
CA GLU A 190 18.05 13.73 -2.31
C GLU A 190 17.08 12.89 -1.47
N SER A 191 16.47 13.47 -0.44
CA SER A 191 15.46 12.77 0.37
C SER A 191 14.27 12.31 -0.46
N PHE A 192 13.86 13.14 -1.41
CA PHE A 192 12.78 12.84 -2.33
C PHE A 192 13.11 11.64 -3.23
N SER A 193 14.28 11.63 -3.88
CA SER A 193 14.72 10.51 -4.72
C SER A 193 14.96 9.21 -3.92
N GLN A 194 15.48 9.31 -2.69
CA GLN A 194 15.60 8.16 -1.78
C GLN A 194 14.24 7.53 -1.46
N LEU A 195 13.21 8.36 -1.20
CA LEU A 195 11.86 7.84 -0.96
C LEU A 195 11.34 7.08 -2.18
N ILE A 196 11.53 7.61 -3.39
CA ILE A 196 11.12 6.94 -4.64
C ILE A 196 11.82 5.59 -4.82
N GLY A 197 13.13 5.54 -4.59
CA GLY A 197 13.90 4.30 -4.68
C GLY A 197 13.42 3.23 -3.69
N ALA A 198 13.06 3.66 -2.48
CA ALA A 198 12.50 2.76 -1.47
C ALA A 198 11.09 2.26 -1.86
N MET A 199 10.20 3.17 -2.29
CA MET A 199 8.86 2.82 -2.75
C MET A 199 8.89 1.81 -3.90
N GLY A 200 9.82 1.96 -4.87
CA GLY A 200 9.94 1.04 -6.00
C GLY A 200 10.32 -0.37 -5.60
N VAL A 201 11.29 -0.53 -4.70
CA VAL A 201 11.63 -1.86 -4.16
C VAL A 201 10.46 -2.45 -3.39
N SER A 202 9.82 -1.65 -2.53
CA SER A 202 8.67 -2.06 -1.75
C SER A 202 7.50 -2.50 -2.64
N ALA A 203 7.19 -1.77 -3.71
CA ALA A 203 6.15 -2.12 -4.67
C ALA A 203 6.43 -3.46 -5.36
N ILE A 204 7.67 -3.70 -5.78
CA ILE A 204 8.07 -4.95 -6.44
C ILE A 204 7.98 -6.12 -5.44
N VAL A 205 8.59 -5.99 -4.25
CA VAL A 205 8.66 -7.08 -3.27
C VAL A 205 7.28 -7.46 -2.74
N SER A 206 6.39 -6.49 -2.58
CA SER A 206 5.02 -6.75 -2.12
C SER A 206 4.03 -7.03 -3.24
N ALA A 207 4.46 -6.94 -4.51
CA ALA A 207 3.57 -6.91 -5.66
C ALA A 207 2.43 -5.86 -5.56
N ASN A 208 2.58 -4.79 -4.77
CA ASN A 208 1.49 -3.85 -4.48
C ASN A 208 1.22 -2.86 -5.64
N PRO A 209 0.07 -2.95 -6.34
CA PRO A 209 -0.20 -2.11 -7.50
C PRO A 209 -0.40 -0.63 -7.15
N LEU A 210 -0.98 -0.33 -5.98
CA LEU A 210 -1.21 1.06 -5.56
C LEU A 210 0.11 1.77 -5.28
N LEU A 211 1.03 1.11 -4.58
CA LEU A 211 2.36 1.65 -4.33
C LEU A 211 3.18 1.76 -5.63
N ALA A 212 3.00 0.83 -6.57
CA ALA A 212 3.62 0.93 -7.89
C ALA A 212 3.14 2.19 -8.65
N ILE A 213 1.84 2.48 -8.67
CA ILE A 213 1.28 3.69 -9.27
C ILE A 213 1.86 4.95 -8.62
N VAL A 214 1.87 5.01 -7.28
CA VAL A 214 2.44 6.14 -6.53
C VAL A 214 3.93 6.32 -6.89
N THR A 215 4.68 5.22 -6.98
CA THR A 215 6.10 5.25 -7.35
C THR A 215 6.30 5.80 -8.76
N ILE A 216 5.53 5.33 -9.74
CA ILE A 216 5.63 5.77 -11.13
C ILE A 216 5.31 7.26 -11.25
N VAL A 217 4.23 7.71 -10.60
CA VAL A 217 3.86 9.13 -10.56
C VAL A 217 4.97 9.94 -9.92
N ALA A 218 5.48 9.51 -8.77
CA ALA A 218 6.55 10.22 -8.06
C ALA A 218 7.85 10.30 -8.88
N LEU A 219 8.21 9.21 -9.56
CA LEU A 219 9.36 9.14 -10.44
C LEU A 219 9.21 10.07 -11.65
N ALA A 220 8.09 10.00 -12.37
CA ALA A 220 7.81 10.90 -13.50
C ALA A 220 7.87 12.38 -13.08
N ALA A 221 7.36 12.66 -11.90
CA ALA A 221 7.31 13.98 -11.32
C ALA A 221 8.72 14.45 -10.86
N ALA A 222 9.59 13.53 -10.41
CA ALA A 222 11.03 13.78 -10.17
C ALA A 222 11.75 14.20 -11.45
N PHE A 223 11.56 13.41 -12.51
CA PHE A 223 12.16 13.62 -13.82
C PHE A 223 11.77 14.96 -14.43
N ASN A 224 10.49 15.32 -14.38
CA ASN A 224 10.01 16.58 -14.95
C ASN A 224 10.62 17.83 -14.28
N LYS A 225 11.03 17.74 -13.00
CA LYS A 225 11.67 18.85 -12.28
C LYS A 225 13.18 18.91 -12.48
N ASP A 226 13.81 17.84 -12.95
CA ASP A 226 15.26 17.77 -13.11
C ASP A 226 15.67 17.91 -14.57
N LYS A 227 16.04 19.13 -14.98
CA LYS A 227 16.53 19.43 -16.33
C LYS A 227 17.86 18.72 -16.65
N SER A 228 18.56 18.20 -15.65
CA SER A 228 19.81 17.44 -15.82
C SER A 228 19.59 15.94 -16.10
N GLY A 229 18.33 15.46 -16.09
CA GLY A 229 17.96 14.11 -16.49
C GLY A 229 18.20 13.03 -15.43
N PHE A 230 18.09 11.75 -15.80
CA PHE A 230 18.10 10.63 -14.84
C PHE A 230 19.38 10.52 -14.00
N LYS A 231 20.52 10.91 -14.58
CA LYS A 231 21.85 10.69 -13.99
C LYS A 231 22.03 11.40 -12.65
N THR A 232 21.33 12.50 -12.41
CA THR A 232 21.41 13.27 -11.16
C THR A 232 20.54 12.71 -10.05
N ILE A 233 19.42 12.06 -10.38
CA ILE A 233 18.53 11.45 -9.38
C ILE A 233 18.91 10.01 -9.06
N LEU A 234 19.57 9.32 -10.00
CA LEU A 234 19.91 7.90 -9.89
C LEU A 234 20.69 7.54 -8.60
N PRO A 235 21.75 8.26 -8.17
CA PRO A 235 22.48 7.90 -6.96
C PRO A 235 21.60 7.91 -5.69
N ALA A 236 20.75 8.93 -5.56
CA ALA A 236 19.84 9.06 -4.43
C ALA A 236 18.72 8.01 -4.48
N LEU A 237 18.19 7.71 -5.67
CA LEU A 237 17.24 6.62 -5.90
C LEU A 237 17.85 5.28 -5.50
N SER A 238 19.04 4.94 -6.03
CA SER A 238 19.76 3.71 -5.69
C SER A 238 20.02 3.59 -4.19
N LYS A 239 20.39 4.68 -3.52
CA LYS A 239 20.56 4.71 -2.06
C LYS A 239 19.26 4.35 -1.35
N GLY A 240 18.15 4.94 -1.74
CA GLY A 240 16.82 4.59 -1.22
C GLY A 240 16.51 3.10 -1.37
N SER A 241 16.71 2.58 -2.57
CA SER A 241 16.48 1.17 -2.91
C SER A 241 17.37 0.21 -2.11
N ILE A 242 18.67 0.52 -1.95
CA ILE A 242 19.58 -0.31 -1.17
C ILE A 242 19.15 -0.35 0.30
N LEU A 243 18.82 0.82 0.88
CA LEU A 243 18.42 0.89 2.28
C LEU A 243 17.11 0.14 2.55
N SER A 244 16.10 0.26 1.66
CA SER A 244 14.85 -0.50 1.81
C SER A 244 15.07 -2.01 1.63
N SER A 245 15.90 -2.41 0.66
CA SER A 245 16.26 -3.83 0.46
C SER A 245 16.92 -4.43 1.71
N ILE A 246 17.80 -3.70 2.38
CA ILE A 246 18.41 -4.17 3.64
C ILE A 246 17.33 -4.43 4.70
N VAL A 247 16.35 -3.53 4.85
CA VAL A 247 15.26 -3.71 5.82
C VAL A 247 14.39 -4.92 5.45
N LEU A 248 13.98 -5.03 4.19
CA LEU A 248 13.13 -6.13 3.70
C LEU A 248 13.84 -7.49 3.84
N LEU A 249 15.10 -7.58 3.42
CA LEU A 249 15.91 -8.80 3.56
C LEU A 249 16.11 -9.17 5.04
N SER A 250 16.36 -8.18 5.90
CA SER A 250 16.48 -8.42 7.35
C SER A 250 15.18 -8.97 7.94
N SER A 251 14.02 -8.47 7.47
CA SER A 251 12.71 -8.96 7.92
C SER A 251 12.45 -10.42 7.54
N HIS A 252 13.06 -10.91 6.46
CA HIS A 252 12.90 -12.27 5.96
C HIS A 252 13.94 -13.26 6.52
N ILE A 253 15.19 -12.82 6.67
CA ILE A 253 16.31 -13.68 7.09
C ILE A 253 16.32 -13.90 8.61
N ILE A 254 15.93 -12.88 9.38
CA ILE A 254 16.00 -12.94 10.83
C ILE A 254 14.82 -13.77 11.35
N ALA A 255 15.13 -14.96 11.84
CA ALA A 255 14.15 -15.84 12.45
C ALA A 255 13.42 -15.15 13.62
N GLY A 256 12.10 -15.39 13.70
CA GLY A 256 11.25 -14.84 14.75
C GLY A 256 10.10 -14.00 14.20
N PRO A 257 9.47 -13.16 15.03
CA PRO A 257 8.44 -12.24 14.57
C PRO A 257 9.02 -11.23 13.57
N ALA A 258 8.32 -11.02 12.44
CA ALA A 258 8.79 -10.14 11.36
C ALA A 258 9.16 -8.71 11.81
N TRP A 259 8.52 -8.20 12.87
CA TRP A 259 8.86 -6.89 13.45
C TRP A 259 10.27 -6.85 14.05
N VAL A 260 10.79 -7.97 14.58
CA VAL A 260 12.17 -8.06 15.09
C VAL A 260 13.15 -7.88 13.94
N GLY A 261 12.91 -8.56 12.82
CA GLY A 261 13.74 -8.42 11.62
C GLY A 261 13.69 -7.03 11.01
N ILE A 262 12.53 -6.35 11.03
CA ILE A 262 12.40 -4.94 10.63
C ILE A 262 13.23 -4.03 11.55
N VAL A 263 13.09 -4.16 12.87
CA VAL A 263 13.84 -3.31 13.83
C VAL A 263 15.33 -3.48 13.63
N ILE A 264 15.82 -4.71 13.49
CA ILE A 264 17.23 -4.98 13.21
C ILE A 264 17.63 -4.40 11.85
N GLY A 265 16.80 -4.54 10.81
CA GLY A 265 17.03 -3.93 9.51
C GLY A 265 17.17 -2.40 9.59
N ILE A 266 16.30 -1.73 10.36
CA ILE A 266 16.36 -0.28 10.58
C ILE A 266 17.66 0.09 11.32
N ILE A 267 18.05 -0.67 12.35
CA ILE A 267 19.32 -0.46 13.06
C ILE A 267 20.51 -0.60 12.10
N LEU A 268 20.54 -1.65 11.28
CA LEU A 268 21.57 -1.85 10.27
C LEU A 268 21.63 -0.67 9.29
N VAL A 269 20.49 -0.20 8.80
CA VAL A 269 20.43 0.99 7.95
C VAL A 269 20.97 2.23 8.66
N ILE A 270 20.63 2.47 9.93
CA ILE A 270 21.15 3.62 10.69
C ILE A 270 22.68 3.55 10.79
N LEU A 271 23.26 2.37 11.00
CA LEU A 271 24.70 2.16 11.07
C LEU A 271 25.37 2.32 9.70
N LEU A 272 24.74 1.85 8.62
CA LEU A 272 25.29 1.84 7.27
C LEU A 272 25.06 3.15 6.50
N ARG A 273 24.07 3.97 6.89
CA ARG A 273 23.72 5.25 6.24
C ARG A 273 24.88 6.26 6.16
N LYS A 274 25.90 6.12 7.01
CA LYS A 274 27.11 6.96 6.96
C LYS A 274 28.15 6.47 5.93
N LYS A 275 28.02 5.22 5.49
CA LYS A 275 28.96 4.52 4.58
C LYS A 275 28.40 4.36 3.15
N ILE A 276 27.08 4.47 3.00
CA ILE A 276 26.30 4.49 1.75
C ILE A 276 25.77 5.92 1.58
#